data_AF-A0A170X5U3-F1
#
_entry.id   AF-A0A170X5U3-F1
#
_cell.length_a   1.000
_cell.length_b   1.000
_cell.length_c   1.000
_cell.angle_alpha   90.00
_cell.angle_beta   90.00
_cell.angle_gamma   90.00
#
_symmetry.space_group_name_H-M   'P 1'
#
loop_
_entity.id
_entity.type
_entity.pdbx_description
1 polymer ?
#
loop_
_entity_poly.entity_id
_entity_poly.type
_entity_poly.pdbx_seq_one_letter_code
_entity_poly.pdbx_strand_id
1 'polypeptide(L)'
;WTQGDKTGVQPISDGNGNFLLWNGDVYHGLPNCGETSDSELVFAELVQHDVLSIISTICGPYAFIYYDATKSTLWFGRDVVGRHSLLWNINSENLLLTSVCPRSSDVEEVPNYGIFQIDLSNPVLDMYFHPWSHLSEDHLKINVKVGFQ
;
A
#
# COMPACT_ATOMS: atom_id res chain seq x y z
N TRP A 1 -10.00 14.82 -9.96
CA TRP A 1 -10.64 14.13 -8.84
C TRP A 1 -11.31 12.91 -9.44
N THR A 2 -10.55 11.84 -9.55
CA THR A 2 -10.26 11.23 -10.86
C THR A 2 -11.05 9.98 -11.21
N GLN A 3 -12.15 9.69 -10.49
CA GLN A 3 -13.38 9.06 -10.98
C GLN A 3 -14.43 8.99 -9.85
N GLY A 4 -15.72 8.96 -10.19
CA GLY A 4 -16.86 8.99 -9.26
C GLY A 4 -17.55 10.36 -9.15
N ASP A 5 -18.86 10.34 -8.85
CA ASP A 5 -19.72 11.54 -8.86
C ASP A 5 -19.61 12.40 -7.58
N LYS A 6 -18.86 11.92 -6.57
CA LYS A 6 -18.77 12.52 -5.24
C LYS A 6 -17.36 12.46 -4.69
N THR A 7 -17.04 13.38 -3.79
CA THR A 7 -15.82 13.34 -3.00
C THR A 7 -15.90 12.20 -1.98
N GLY A 8 -15.01 11.22 -2.08
CA GLY A 8 -14.84 10.16 -1.07
C GLY A 8 -13.99 10.65 0.11
N VAL A 9 -14.38 10.27 1.33
CA VAL A 9 -13.59 10.50 2.55
C VAL A 9 -12.59 9.36 2.70
N GLN A 10 -11.35 9.68 3.07
CA GLN A 10 -10.31 8.70 3.39
C GLN A 10 -9.81 8.87 4.84
N PRO A 11 -9.38 7.79 5.52
CA PRO A 11 -9.34 6.40 5.04
C PRO A 11 -10.74 5.82 4.83
N ILE A 12 -10.88 4.99 3.80
CA ILE A 12 -12.09 4.17 3.62
C ILE A 12 -12.00 3.04 4.63
N SER A 13 -13.09 2.71 5.31
CA SER A 13 -13.13 1.62 6.30
C SER A 13 -14.44 0.86 6.29
N ASP A 14 -14.42 -0.38 6.77
CA ASP A 14 -15.61 -1.21 6.95
C ASP A 14 -15.94 -1.43 8.44
N GLY A 15 -17.04 -2.13 8.71
CA GLY A 15 -17.45 -2.47 10.08
C GLY A 15 -16.58 -3.53 10.77
N ASN A 16 -15.66 -4.18 10.03
CA ASN A 16 -14.76 -5.20 10.54
C ASN A 16 -13.38 -4.62 10.94
N GLY A 17 -13.17 -3.32 10.72
CA GLY A 17 -11.93 -2.63 11.06
C GLY A 17 -10.89 -2.60 9.94
N ASN A 18 -11.22 -3.10 8.74
CA ASN A 18 -10.35 -2.94 7.58
C ASN A 18 -10.32 -1.47 7.17
N PHE A 19 -9.17 -0.98 6.71
CA PHE A 19 -9.11 0.38 6.15
C PHE A 19 -8.13 0.51 5.00
N LEU A 20 -8.38 1.48 4.12
CA LEU A 20 -7.54 1.82 2.97
C LEU A 20 -7.30 3.32 2.89
N LEU A 21 -6.03 3.68 2.70
CA LEU A 21 -5.58 4.95 2.14
C LEU A 21 -5.06 4.68 0.73
N TRP A 22 -5.59 5.39 -0.25
CA TRP A 22 -5.27 5.25 -1.68
C TRP A 22 -4.96 6.62 -2.28
N ASN A 23 -3.76 6.74 -2.84
CA ASN A 23 -3.30 7.92 -3.56
C ASN A 23 -2.85 7.52 -4.96
N GLY A 24 -3.77 7.61 -5.93
CA GLY A 24 -3.52 7.16 -7.29
C GLY A 24 -4.78 7.06 -8.12
N ASP A 25 -4.62 6.54 -9.32
CA ASP A 25 -5.70 6.33 -10.29
C ASP A 25 -5.68 4.87 -10.78
N VAL A 26 -6.86 4.28 -10.98
CA VAL A 26 -7.01 2.96 -11.60
C VAL A 26 -7.39 3.16 -13.06
N TYR A 27 -6.48 2.84 -13.99
CA TYR A 27 -6.79 2.90 -15.42
C TYR A 27 -7.41 1.60 -15.93
N HIS A 28 -6.86 0.45 -15.51
CA HIS A 28 -7.36 -0.89 -15.83
C HIS A 28 -7.08 -1.86 -14.67
N GLY A 29 -7.62 -3.08 -14.75
CA GLY A 29 -7.30 -4.18 -13.83
C GLY A 29 -8.43 -4.58 -12.88
N LEU A 30 -9.40 -3.69 -12.67
CA LEU A 30 -10.58 -3.92 -11.84
C LEU A 30 -11.87 -3.69 -12.64
N PRO A 31 -12.98 -4.36 -12.30
CA PRO A 31 -14.27 -4.18 -12.95
C PRO A 31 -14.87 -2.83 -12.55
N ASN A 32 -14.59 -1.78 -13.32
CA ASN A 32 -15.13 -0.45 -13.07
C ASN A 32 -16.39 -0.19 -13.92
N CYS A 33 -17.52 0.08 -13.27
CA CYS A 33 -18.78 0.44 -13.91
C CYS A 33 -18.97 1.97 -14.09
N GLY A 34 -17.99 2.79 -13.68
CA GLY A 34 -17.97 4.24 -13.87
C GLY A 34 -18.68 5.08 -12.79
N GLU A 35 -19.40 4.43 -11.86
CA GLU A 35 -20.20 5.11 -10.82
C GLU A 35 -19.48 5.19 -9.45
N THR A 36 -18.40 4.44 -9.28
CA THR A 36 -17.68 4.27 -8.01
C THR A 36 -16.30 4.90 -8.11
N SER A 37 -15.83 5.51 -7.02
CA SER A 37 -14.46 6.06 -7.01
C SER A 37 -13.41 4.94 -7.01
N ASP A 38 -12.23 5.21 -7.57
CA ASP A 38 -11.13 4.23 -7.62
C ASP A 38 -10.80 3.66 -6.23
N SER A 39 -10.77 4.52 -5.20
CA SER A 39 -10.48 4.11 -3.83
C SER A 39 -11.56 3.15 -3.28
N GLU A 40 -12.83 3.39 -3.56
CA GLU A 40 -13.93 2.51 -3.14
C GLU A 40 -13.89 1.18 -3.89
N LEU A 41 -13.61 1.20 -5.19
CA LEU A 41 -13.46 0.01 -6.02
C LEU A 41 -12.31 -0.87 -5.51
N VAL A 42 -11.13 -0.28 -5.29
CA VAL A 42 -9.97 -1.00 -4.75
C VAL A 42 -10.28 -1.56 -3.36
N PHE A 43 -10.91 -0.78 -2.48
CA PHE A 43 -11.26 -1.26 -1.14
C PHE A 43 -12.21 -2.46 -1.17
N ALA A 44 -13.25 -2.40 -2.01
CA ALA A 44 -14.23 -3.48 -2.13
C ALA A 44 -13.60 -4.81 -2.61
N GLU A 45 -12.62 -4.72 -3.51
CA GLU A 45 -11.88 -5.87 -4.03
C GLU A 45 -10.89 -6.42 -2.98
N LEU A 46 -10.15 -5.54 -2.29
CA LEU A 46 -9.20 -5.95 -1.23
C LEU A 46 -9.87 -6.63 -0.03
N VAL A 47 -11.11 -6.24 0.31
CA VAL A 47 -11.87 -6.88 1.40
C VAL A 47 -12.26 -8.33 1.06
N GLN A 48 -12.41 -8.66 -0.22
CA GLN A 48 -12.92 -9.96 -0.66
C GLN A 48 -11.84 -10.91 -1.20
N HIS A 49 -10.69 -10.37 -1.60
CA HIS A 49 -9.67 -11.10 -2.34
C HIS A 49 -8.28 -10.93 -1.75
N ASP A 50 -7.33 -11.73 -2.25
CA ASP A 50 -5.94 -11.64 -1.83
C ASP A 50 -5.32 -10.31 -2.27
N VAL A 51 -4.61 -9.65 -1.35
CA VAL A 51 -4.03 -8.31 -1.57
C VAL A 51 -3.06 -8.30 -2.75
N LEU A 52 -2.16 -9.27 -2.84
CA LEU A 52 -1.18 -9.33 -3.92
C LEU A 52 -1.86 -9.61 -5.26
N SER A 53 -2.87 -10.49 -5.27
CA SER A 53 -3.68 -10.76 -6.46
C SER A 53 -4.37 -9.52 -7.00
N ILE A 54 -4.97 -8.69 -6.14
CA ILE A 54 -5.66 -7.46 -6.56
C ILE A 54 -4.66 -6.38 -6.96
N ILE A 55 -3.65 -6.11 -6.13
CA ILE A 55 -2.71 -5.01 -6.35
C ILE A 55 -1.88 -5.25 -7.63
N SER A 56 -1.59 -6.50 -7.98
CA SER A 56 -0.84 -6.83 -9.20
C SER A 56 -1.64 -6.70 -10.50
N THR A 57 -2.98 -6.69 -10.46
CA THR A 57 -3.81 -6.48 -11.66
C THR A 57 -4.00 -5.00 -12.00
N ILE A 58 -3.89 -4.11 -11.00
CA ILE A 58 -4.14 -2.69 -11.17
C ILE A 58 -3.08 -2.07 -12.07
N CYS A 59 -3.53 -1.54 -13.21
CA CYS A 59 -2.73 -0.71 -14.10
C CYS A 59 -3.06 0.76 -13.80
N GLY A 60 -2.09 1.51 -13.28
CA GLY A 60 -2.25 2.92 -12.96
C GLY A 60 -1.16 3.40 -12.00
N PRO A 61 -0.99 4.73 -11.84
CA PRO A 61 -0.13 5.26 -10.80
C PRO A 61 -0.80 5.08 -9.44
N TYR A 62 -0.09 4.58 -8.43
CA TYR A 62 -0.64 4.56 -7.08
C TYR A 62 0.43 4.43 -5.99
N ALA A 63 0.05 4.92 -4.82
CA ALA A 63 0.59 4.54 -3.52
C ALA A 63 -0.58 4.17 -2.61
N PHE A 64 -0.43 3.12 -1.80
CA PHE A 64 -1.50 2.68 -0.91
C PHE A 64 -0.99 2.23 0.46
N ILE A 65 -1.90 2.26 1.43
CA ILE A 65 -1.77 1.66 2.75
C ILE A 65 -3.09 0.97 3.05
N TYR A 66 -3.08 -0.34 3.24
CA TYR A 66 -4.25 -1.16 3.55
C TYR A 66 -4.01 -1.96 4.82
N TYR A 67 -4.99 -1.96 5.72
CA TYR A 67 -4.98 -2.80 6.92
C TYR A 67 -6.06 -3.87 6.81
N ASP A 68 -5.62 -5.14 6.84
CA ASP A 68 -6.46 -6.33 6.97
C ASP A 68 -6.62 -6.63 8.46
N ALA A 69 -7.76 -6.27 9.03
CA ALA A 69 -8.05 -6.45 10.44
C ALA A 69 -8.21 -7.92 10.83
N THR A 70 -8.67 -8.77 9.90
CA THR A 70 -8.86 -10.20 10.15
C THR A 70 -7.51 -10.88 10.37
N LYS A 71 -6.50 -10.49 9.58
CA LYS A 71 -5.13 -11.03 9.70
C LYS A 71 -4.21 -10.17 10.56
N SER A 72 -4.70 -9.05 11.11
CA SER A 72 -3.85 -8.05 11.77
C SER A 72 -2.62 -7.69 10.93
N THR A 73 -2.80 -7.45 9.64
CA THR A 73 -1.70 -7.28 8.68
C THR A 73 -1.79 -5.91 7.99
N LEU A 74 -0.69 -5.17 8.01
CA LEU A 74 -0.55 -3.91 7.27
C LEU A 74 0.16 -4.17 5.93
N TRP A 75 -0.45 -3.69 4.85
CA TRP A 75 0.07 -3.75 3.50
C TRP A 75 0.31 -2.34 2.99
N PHE A 76 1.44 -2.09 2.35
CA PHE A 76 1.70 -0.79 1.73
C PHE A 76 2.70 -0.92 0.59
N GLY A 77 2.68 0.05 -0.31
CA GLY A 77 3.60 0.07 -1.43
C GLY A 77 3.12 1.01 -2.51
N ARG A 78 3.78 0.90 -3.66
CA ARG A 78 3.57 1.80 -4.79
C ARG A 78 3.63 1.04 -6.10
N ASP A 79 3.01 1.59 -7.13
CA ASP A 79 3.04 1.04 -8.47
C ASP A 79 4.48 0.88 -9.01
N VAL A 80 4.64 0.01 -10.01
CA VAL A 80 5.93 -0.33 -10.62
C VAL A 80 6.73 0.89 -11.09
N VAL A 81 6.06 1.94 -11.55
CA VAL A 81 6.72 3.17 -12.02
C VAL A 81 7.09 4.09 -10.85
N GLY A 82 6.32 4.06 -9.75
CA GLY A 82 6.57 4.82 -8.54
C GLY A 82 6.26 6.31 -8.70
N ARG A 83 5.20 6.67 -9.43
CA ARG A 83 4.88 8.09 -9.73
C ARG A 83 4.32 8.85 -8.53
N HIS A 84 3.63 8.18 -7.62
CA HIS A 84 3.15 8.78 -6.38
C HIS A 84 4.17 8.55 -5.27
N SER A 85 4.42 9.57 -4.47
CA SER A 85 5.33 9.45 -3.34
C SER A 85 4.70 8.65 -2.20
N LEU A 86 5.52 7.79 -1.61
CA LEU A 86 5.27 7.18 -0.31
C LEU A 86 6.63 7.09 0.36
N LEU A 87 6.76 7.80 1.46
CA LEU A 87 7.95 7.89 2.28
C LEU A 87 7.74 7.06 3.53
N TRP A 88 8.83 6.48 4.01
CA TRP A 88 8.87 5.80 5.29
C TRP A 88 9.96 6.35 6.21
N ASN A 89 9.73 6.24 7.51
CA ASN A 89 10.80 6.15 8.49
C ASN A 89 10.49 4.93 9.34
N ILE A 90 11.49 4.09 9.54
CA ILE A 90 11.35 2.87 10.33
C ILE A 90 12.42 2.91 11.41
N ASN A 91 11.99 2.85 12.66
CA ASN A 91 12.87 2.73 13.82
C ASN A 91 12.41 1.56 14.70
N SER A 92 13.10 1.31 15.82
CA SER A 92 12.83 0.15 16.68
C SER A 92 11.44 0.10 17.29
N GLU A 93 10.69 1.20 17.29
CA GLU A 93 9.40 1.32 17.98
C GLU A 93 8.26 1.75 17.04
N ASN A 94 8.57 2.43 15.93
CA ASN A 94 7.57 3.09 15.10
C ASN A 94 7.84 2.89 13.61
N LEU A 95 6.74 2.77 12.86
CA LEU A 95 6.70 2.94 11.42
C LEU A 95 5.93 4.22 11.10
N LEU A 96 6.59 5.15 10.41
CA LEU A 96 5.96 6.32 9.82
C LEU A 96 5.78 6.07 8.32
N LEU A 97 4.58 6.33 7.80
CA LEU A 97 4.29 6.37 6.37
C LEU A 97 3.67 7.72 6.02
N THR A 98 4.20 8.39 4.98
CA THR A 98 3.68 9.70 4.56
C THR A 98 3.94 9.95 3.08
N SER A 99 3.07 10.69 2.39
CA SER A 99 3.31 11.09 1.00
C SER A 99 4.30 12.25 0.87
N VAL A 100 4.42 13.07 1.90
CA VAL A 100 5.23 14.30 1.91
C VAL A 100 5.83 14.57 3.29
N CYS A 101 6.98 15.23 3.32
CA CYS A 101 7.62 15.67 4.56
C CYS A 101 8.41 16.97 4.35
N PRO A 102 8.72 17.72 5.42
CA PRO A 102 9.76 18.74 5.38
C PRO A 102 11.11 18.14 4.97
N ARG A 103 11.96 18.92 4.27
CA ARG A 103 13.26 18.44 3.76
C ARG A 103 14.24 17.97 4.84
N SER A 104 14.07 18.45 6.07
CA SER A 104 14.92 18.07 7.21
C SER A 104 14.46 16.80 7.92
N SER A 105 13.42 16.13 7.40
CA SER A 105 12.90 14.91 8.01
C SER A 105 13.79 13.73 7.64
N ASP A 106 14.03 12.85 8.60
CA ASP A 106 14.72 11.60 8.39
C ASP A 106 13.75 10.57 7.81
N VAL A 107 13.46 10.66 6.51
CA VAL A 107 12.59 9.71 5.80
C VAL A 107 13.23 9.32 4.48
N GLU A 108 12.95 8.10 4.06
CA GLU A 108 13.37 7.56 2.77
C GLU A 108 12.15 7.25 1.92
N GLU A 109 12.31 7.19 0.61
CA GLU A 109 11.24 6.78 -0.29
C GLU A 109 11.04 5.25 -0.21
N VAL A 110 9.80 4.79 -0.03
CA VAL A 110 9.45 3.37 -0.05
C VAL A 110 9.80 2.79 -1.43
N PRO A 111 10.67 1.77 -1.55
CA PRO A 111 11.06 1.23 -2.85
C PRO A 111 9.86 0.80 -3.70
N ASN A 112 9.84 1.17 -4.99
CA ASN A 112 8.78 0.79 -5.93
C ASN A 112 9.01 -0.59 -6.58
N TYR A 113 9.86 -1.42 -5.97
CA TYR A 113 10.20 -2.76 -6.46
C TYR A 113 9.17 -3.83 -6.06
N GLY A 114 8.19 -3.49 -5.24
CA GLY A 114 7.20 -4.44 -4.79
C GLY A 114 6.33 -3.88 -3.67
N ILE A 115 5.62 -4.79 -3.02
CA ILE A 115 4.68 -4.49 -1.95
C ILE A 115 5.26 -4.99 -0.63
N PHE A 116 5.09 -4.20 0.43
CA PHE A 116 5.50 -4.55 1.77
C PHE A 116 4.30 -5.02 2.58
N GLN A 117 4.56 -5.99 3.44
CA GLN A 117 3.60 -6.58 4.36
C GLN A 117 4.22 -6.60 5.75
N ILE A 118 3.44 -6.24 6.76
CA ILE A 118 3.83 -6.30 8.16
C ILE A 118 2.77 -7.05 8.93
N ASP A 119 3.17 -8.08 9.67
CA ASP A 119 2.32 -8.77 10.62
C ASP A 119 2.33 -8.01 11.96
N LEU A 120 1.18 -7.48 12.35
CA LEU A 120 0.96 -6.74 13.60
C LEU A 120 0.42 -7.61 14.73
N SER A 121 0.25 -8.92 14.51
CA SER A 121 -0.18 -9.85 15.55
C SER A 121 0.93 -10.17 16.55
N ASN A 122 2.19 -9.91 16.19
CA ASN A 122 3.37 -10.19 17.00
C ASN A 122 3.97 -8.91 17.58
N PRO A 123 4.60 -8.98 18.77
CA PRO A 123 5.31 -7.84 19.36
C PRO A 123 6.57 -7.46 18.59
N VAL A 124 7.09 -8.38 17.77
CA VAL A 124 8.17 -8.13 16.82
C VAL A 124 7.56 -7.85 15.46
N LEU A 125 7.88 -6.68 14.91
CA LEU A 125 7.43 -6.25 13.60
C LEU A 125 8.30 -6.88 12.52
N ASP A 126 7.82 -7.99 11.98
CA ASP A 126 8.42 -8.62 10.80
C ASP A 126 7.86 -7.96 9.53
N MET A 127 8.77 -7.41 8.71
CA MET A 127 8.44 -6.88 7.40
C MET A 127 8.80 -7.88 6.30
N TYR A 128 7.81 -8.25 5.51
CA TYR A 128 7.93 -9.10 4.33
C TYR A 128 7.86 -8.24 3.07
N PHE A 129 8.74 -8.52 2.11
CA PHE A 129 8.79 -7.83 0.83
C PHE A 129 8.38 -8.77 -0.31
N HIS A 130 7.38 -8.34 -1.07
CA HIS A 130 6.80 -9.06 -2.20
C HIS A 130 7.18 -8.36 -3.50
N PRO A 131 8.24 -8.80 -4.18
CA PRO A 131 8.76 -8.14 -5.38
C PRO A 131 7.80 -8.25 -6.57
N TRP A 132 7.85 -7.26 -7.45
CA TRP A 132 7.18 -7.38 -8.75
C TRP A 132 7.78 -8.49 -9.59
N SER A 133 6.93 -9.23 -10.31
CA SER A 133 7.31 -10.44 -11.05
C SER A 133 8.33 -10.23 -12.17
N HIS A 134 8.50 -9.00 -12.66
CA HIS A 134 9.43 -8.67 -13.75
C HIS A 134 10.83 -8.29 -13.28
N LEU A 135 11.07 -8.23 -11.96
CA LEU A 135 12.39 -7.88 -11.42
C LEU A 135 13.34 -9.07 -11.47
N SER A 136 14.61 -8.80 -11.84
CA SER A 136 15.69 -9.78 -11.76
C SER A 136 16.15 -9.99 -10.31
N GLU A 137 16.84 -11.10 -10.05
CA GLU A 137 17.33 -11.48 -8.70
C GLU A 137 18.20 -10.40 -8.03
N ASP A 138 18.83 -9.51 -8.80
CA ASP A 138 19.67 -8.42 -8.28
C ASP A 138 18.87 -7.38 -7.48
N HIS A 139 17.58 -7.22 -7.76
CA HIS A 139 16.68 -6.30 -7.05
C HIS A 139 16.01 -6.95 -5.82
N LEU A 140 16.17 -8.26 -5.62
CA LEU A 140 15.56 -9.01 -4.52
C LEU A 140 16.29 -8.82 -3.18
N LYS A 141 17.48 -8.21 -3.20
CA LYS A 141 18.29 -7.95 -1.99
C LYS A 141 17.89 -6.64 -1.30
N ILE A 142 16.60 -6.41 -1.11
CA ILE A 142 16.16 -5.32 -0.22
C ILE A 142 16.32 -5.83 1.22
N ASN A 143 17.45 -5.50 1.84
CA ASN A 143 17.67 -5.77 3.26
C ASN A 143 16.88 -4.75 4.09
N VAL A 144 15.57 -4.93 4.25
CA VAL A 144 14.86 -4.25 5.35
C VAL A 144 15.05 -5.07 6.62
N LYS A 145 16.25 -4.97 7.22
CA LYS A 145 16.50 -5.49 8.56
C LYS A 145 16.19 -4.39 9.56
N VAL A 146 14.91 -4.23 9.88
CA VAL A 146 14.53 -3.41 11.03
C VAL A 146 14.13 -4.37 12.13
N GLY A 147 15.06 -4.64 13.05
CA GLY A 147 14.72 -5.31 14.29
C GLY A 147 13.94 -4.32 15.15
N PHE A 148 12.65 -4.52 15.27
CA PHE A 148 11.86 -3.87 16.30
C PHE A 148 12.11 -4.63 17.61
N GLN A 149 12.52 -3.91 18.65
CA GLN A 149 12.94 -4.50 19.93
C GLN A 149 11.79 -4.56 20.92
#